data_AF-A0A562VFJ8-F1
#
_entry.id   AF-A0A562VFJ8-F1
#
_cell.length_a   1.000
_cell.length_b   1.000
_cell.length_c   1.000
_cell.angle_alpha   90.00
_cell.angle_beta   90.00
_cell.angle_gamma   90.00
#
_symmetry.space_group_name_H-M   'P 1'
#
loop_
_entity.id
_entity.type
_entity.pdbx_description
1 polymer ?
#
loop_
_entity_poly.entity_id
_entity_poly.type
_entity_poly.pdbx_seq_one_letter_code
_entity_poly.pdbx_strand_id
1 'polypeptide(L)'
;MKKIWALIIVSGLIAMAGPVSAVEQNDTNEKELCILYARDCADKLFNLQEKIRHMQNELAKGATVYRADEIKKLKEKLKEAEDMMYALMPNSSSPKETK
;
A
#
# COMPACT_ATOMS: atom_id res chain seq x y z
N MET A 1 -2.91 27.65 -43.65
CA MET A 1 -3.78 26.71 -44.39
C MET A 1 -2.86 25.72 -45.11
N LYS A 2 -2.58 24.52 -44.57
CA LYS A 2 -3.38 23.32 -44.84
C LYS A 2 -3.03 22.25 -43.79
N LYS A 3 -4.08 21.62 -43.30
CA LYS A 3 -4.15 20.67 -42.18
C LYS A 3 -3.91 19.28 -42.75
N ILE A 4 -3.06 18.43 -42.16
CA ILE A 4 -3.22 16.97 -42.26
C ILE A 4 -2.88 16.35 -40.91
N TRP A 5 -3.92 15.84 -40.28
CA TRP A 5 -3.92 15.02 -39.09
C TRP A 5 -3.46 13.62 -39.46
N ALA A 6 -2.42 13.10 -38.81
CA ALA A 6 -2.11 11.68 -38.86
C ALA A 6 -2.57 11.05 -37.54
N LEU A 7 -3.81 10.53 -37.58
CA LEU A 7 -4.39 9.64 -36.59
C LEU A 7 -3.61 8.32 -36.61
N ILE A 8 -2.82 8.05 -35.56
CA ILE A 8 -2.27 6.72 -35.33
C ILE A 8 -3.32 5.92 -34.57
N ILE A 9 -3.99 5.04 -35.31
CA ILE A 9 -4.89 4.01 -34.80
C ILE A 9 -4.01 2.92 -34.19
N VAL A 10 -3.90 2.88 -32.85
CA VAL A 10 -3.42 1.67 -32.17
C VAL A 10 -4.60 0.72 -32.05
N SER A 11 -4.65 -0.18 -33.02
CA SER A 11 -5.55 -1.34 -33.04
C SER A 11 -5.33 -2.19 -31.80
N GLY A 12 -6.45 -2.61 -31.20
CA GLY A 12 -6.47 -3.41 -30.00
C GLY A 12 -5.82 -4.79 -30.17
N LEU A 13 -5.17 -5.23 -29.09
CA LEU A 13 -5.02 -6.63 -28.76
C LEU A 13 -5.81 -6.87 -27.49
N ILE A 14 -6.97 -7.52 -27.66
CA ILE A 14 -7.64 -8.25 -26.59
C ILE A 14 -6.81 -9.51 -26.37
N ALA A 15 -6.22 -9.68 -25.20
CA ALA A 15 -5.82 -10.98 -24.69
C ALA A 15 -6.67 -11.29 -23.47
N MET A 16 -7.39 -12.40 -23.58
CA MET A 16 -8.29 -12.92 -22.57
C MET A 16 -7.52 -13.55 -21.39
N ALA A 17 -8.28 -13.79 -20.33
CA ALA A 17 -8.07 -14.81 -19.30
C ALA A 17 -7.35 -14.37 -18.01
N GLY A 18 -8.19 -14.18 -16.99
CA GLY A 18 -7.84 -14.36 -15.60
C GLY A 18 -9.01 -13.88 -14.73
N PRO A 19 -9.62 -14.71 -13.86
CA PRO A 19 -10.43 -14.16 -12.79
C PRO A 19 -9.47 -13.27 -11.99
N VAL A 20 -9.77 -11.98 -11.91
CA VAL A 20 -9.14 -11.13 -10.90
C VAL A 20 -9.75 -11.64 -9.60
N SER A 21 -9.11 -12.64 -8.99
CA SER A 21 -9.45 -13.08 -7.65
C SER A 21 -9.36 -11.84 -6.78
N ALA A 22 -10.51 -11.34 -6.37
CA ALA A 22 -10.62 -10.54 -5.17
C ALA A 22 -10.01 -11.39 -4.05
N VAL A 23 -8.76 -11.10 -3.71
CA VAL A 23 -8.17 -11.46 -2.41
C VAL A 23 -8.89 -10.59 -1.39
N GLU A 24 -10.12 -10.97 -1.08
CA GLU A 24 -10.67 -10.79 0.25
C GLU A 24 -10.39 -12.11 0.97
N GLN A 25 -9.81 -12.03 2.18
CA GLN A 25 -9.33 -13.12 3.04
C GLN A 25 -7.86 -13.53 2.83
N ASN A 26 -6.91 -12.77 3.40
CA ASN A 26 -5.57 -13.32 3.64
C ASN A 26 -4.84 -12.86 4.91
N ASP A 27 -5.41 -12.09 5.85
CA ASP A 27 -4.62 -11.67 7.03
C ASP A 27 -4.07 -12.84 7.87
N THR A 28 -4.84 -13.93 8.02
CA THR A 28 -4.38 -15.13 8.75
C THR A 28 -3.38 -15.95 7.95
N ASN A 29 -3.59 -16.06 6.63
CA ASN A 29 -2.73 -16.86 5.75
C ASN A 29 -1.41 -16.12 5.48
N GLU A 30 -1.41 -14.80 5.27
CA GLU A 30 -0.20 -13.99 5.15
C GLU A 30 0.63 -14.04 6.42
N LYS A 31 0.00 -14.00 7.60
CA LYS A 31 0.72 -14.13 8.88
C LYS A 31 1.35 -15.52 9.05
N GLU A 32 0.63 -16.59 8.75
CA GLU A 32 1.18 -17.95 8.80
C GLU A 32 2.31 -18.13 7.78
N LEU A 33 2.15 -17.62 6.56
CA LEU A 33 3.21 -17.56 5.55
C LEU A 33 4.39 -16.70 6.03
N CYS A 34 4.16 -15.57 6.69
CA CYS A 34 5.20 -14.73 7.27
C CYS A 34 6.01 -15.50 8.32
N ILE A 35 5.33 -16.24 9.20
CA ILE A 35 5.99 -17.07 10.22
C ILE A 35 6.76 -18.23 9.56
N LEU A 36 6.19 -18.84 8.53
CA LEU A 36 6.82 -19.93 7.77
C LEU A 36 8.08 -19.46 7.01
N TYR A 37 8.05 -18.23 6.51
CA TYR A 37 9.14 -17.55 5.81
C TYR A 37 9.71 -16.41 6.67
N ALA A 38 10.11 -16.72 7.92
CA ALA A 38 10.52 -15.73 8.91
C ALA A 38 11.55 -14.68 8.42
N ARG A 39 12.43 -15.04 7.47
CA ARG A 39 13.38 -14.12 6.83
C ARG A 39 12.69 -13.10 5.91
N ASP A 40 11.83 -13.58 5.01
CA ASP A 40 11.04 -12.72 4.12
C ASP A 40 10.06 -11.85 4.92
N CYS A 41 9.58 -12.34 6.05
CA CYS A 41 8.76 -11.59 6.99
C CYS A 41 9.53 -10.45 7.68
N ALA A 42 10.75 -10.72 8.13
CA ALA A 42 11.62 -9.70 8.71
C ALA A 42 11.96 -8.60 7.69
N ASP A 43 12.25 -8.97 6.45
CA ASP A 43 12.49 -8.03 5.36
C ASP A 43 11.22 -7.23 5.01
N LYS A 44 10.05 -7.87 5.00
CA LYS A 44 8.75 -7.18 4.82
C LYS A 44 8.47 -6.19 5.95
N LEU A 45 8.68 -6.57 7.21
CA LEU A 45 8.51 -5.71 8.37
C LEU A 45 9.49 -4.53 8.37
N PHE A 46 10.76 -4.77 8.03
CA PHE A 46 11.77 -3.71 7.90
C PHE A 46 11.39 -2.71 6.80
N ASN A 47 11.02 -3.21 5.62
CA ASN A 47 10.54 -2.37 4.51
C ASN A 47 9.27 -1.60 4.87
N LEU A 48 8.38 -2.18 5.67
CA LEU A 48 7.16 -1.53 6.13
C LEU A 48 7.46 -0.41 7.15
N GLN A 49 8.37 -0.64 8.10
CA GLN A 49 8.85 0.40 9.01
C GLN A 49 9.52 1.56 8.27
N GLU A 50 10.31 1.27 7.24
CA GLU A 50 10.93 2.32 6.43
C GLU A 50 9.88 3.15 5.69
N LYS A 51 8.85 2.51 5.13
CA LYS A 51 7.71 3.21 4.50
C LYS A 51 6.95 4.10 5.49
N ILE A 52 6.69 3.62 6.70
CA ILE A 52 6.05 4.40 7.78
C ILE A 52 6.90 5.65 8.09
N ARG A 53 8.21 5.48 8.30
CA ARG A 53 9.14 6.59 8.57
C ARG A 53 9.16 7.60 7.42
N HIS A 54 9.19 7.14 6.17
CA HIS A 54 9.15 8.02 5.02
C HIS A 54 7.85 8.82 4.96
N MET A 55 6.70 8.17 5.14
CA MET A 55 5.40 8.85 5.16
C MET A 55 5.27 9.86 6.30
N GLN A 56 5.81 9.57 7.49
CA GLN A 56 5.88 10.52 8.60
C GLN A 56 6.74 11.75 8.26
N ASN A 57 7.89 11.55 7.59
CA ASN A 57 8.73 12.67 7.13
C ASN A 57 8.02 13.53 6.07
N GLU A 58 7.31 12.91 5.13
CA GLU A 58 6.52 13.65 4.14
C GLU A 58 5.34 14.40 4.79
N LEU A 59 4.68 13.81 5.78
CA LEU A 59 3.66 14.50 6.59
C LEU A 59 4.23 15.67 7.39
N ALA A 60 5.48 15.59 7.86
CA ALA A 60 6.15 16.68 8.57
C ALA A 60 6.40 17.90 7.68
N LYS A 61 6.53 17.71 6.36
CA LYS A 61 6.56 18.83 5.39
C LYS A 61 5.19 19.53 5.32
N GLY A 62 4.10 18.79 5.54
CA GLY A 62 2.77 19.35 5.68
C GLY A 62 2.34 20.20 4.48
N ALA A 63 1.59 21.27 4.76
CA ALA A 63 0.99 22.13 3.75
C ALA A 63 1.99 22.97 2.93
N THR A 64 3.29 22.92 3.25
CA THR A 64 4.32 23.64 2.47
C THR A 64 4.65 22.91 1.16
N VAL A 65 4.38 21.61 1.09
CA VAL A 65 4.67 20.76 -0.09
C VAL A 65 3.41 20.09 -0.63
N TYR A 66 2.44 19.78 0.22
CA TYR A 66 1.26 18.99 -0.15
C TYR A 66 -0.05 19.77 0.03
N ARG A 67 -1.04 19.45 -0.80
CA ARG A 67 -2.42 19.93 -0.63
C ARG A 67 -3.12 19.18 0.50
N ALA A 68 -4.20 19.76 1.03
CA ALA A 68 -4.94 19.20 2.16
C ALA A 68 -5.49 17.79 1.90
N ASP A 69 -5.95 17.51 0.67
CA ASP A 69 -6.42 16.20 0.23
C ASP A 69 -5.28 15.18 0.07
N GLU A 70 -4.09 15.63 -0.33
CA GLU A 70 -2.88 14.80 -0.40
C GLU A 70 -2.38 14.42 0.98
N ILE A 71 -2.35 15.38 1.92
CA ILE A 71 -2.04 15.12 3.34
C ILE A 71 -3.04 14.13 3.94
N LYS A 72 -4.33 14.26 3.61
CA LYS A 72 -5.36 13.33 4.08
C LYS A 72 -5.10 11.91 3.59
N LYS A 73 -4.84 11.73 2.28
CA LYS A 73 -4.49 10.43 1.70
C LYS A 73 -3.21 9.85 2.29
N LEU A 74 -2.23 10.71 2.57
CA LEU A 74 -0.96 10.29 3.16
C LEU A 74 -1.14 9.79 4.60
N LYS A 75 -2.04 10.40 5.37
CA LYS A 75 -2.44 9.91 6.71
C LYS A 75 -3.20 8.60 6.64
N GLU A 76 -4.11 8.43 5.68
CA GLU A 76 -4.85 7.18 5.49
C GLU A 76 -3.88 6.02 5.20
N LYS A 77 -2.92 6.22 4.29
CA LYS A 77 -1.88 5.22 3.98
C LYS A 77 -0.93 4.94 5.14
N LEU A 78 -0.59 5.97 5.94
CA LEU A 78 0.22 5.79 7.13
C LEU A 78 -0.49 4.87 8.13
N LYS A 79 -1.78 5.13 8.40
CA LYS A 79 -2.59 4.31 9.31
C LYS A 79 -2.67 2.86 8.82
N GLU A 80 -2.91 2.64 7.53
CA GLU A 80 -2.97 1.30 6.93
C GLU A 80 -1.64 0.56 7.09
N ALA A 81 -0.51 1.23 6.86
CA ALA A 81 0.82 0.64 7.03
C ALA A 81 1.13 0.31 8.51
N GLU A 82 0.72 1.17 9.44
CA GLU A 82 0.84 0.92 10.88
C GLU A 82 -0.02 -0.29 11.29
N ASP A 83 -1.27 -0.36 10.84
CA ASP A 83 -2.19 -1.47 11.12
C ASP A 83 -1.64 -2.81 10.61
N MET A 84 -1.09 -2.83 9.38
CA MET A 84 -0.38 -4.01 8.84
C MET A 84 0.83 -4.39 9.69
N MET A 85 1.62 -3.41 10.14
CA MET A 85 2.79 -3.67 10.97
C MET A 85 2.39 -4.32 12.30
N TYR A 86 1.32 -3.82 12.93
CA TYR A 86 0.78 -4.41 14.15
C TYR A 86 0.25 -5.84 13.92
N ALA A 87 -0.40 -6.11 12.78
CA ALA A 87 -0.91 -7.44 12.45
C ALA A 87 0.21 -8.48 12.26
N LEU A 88 1.34 -8.06 11.70
CA LEU A 88 2.50 -8.90 11.40
C LEU A 88 3.44 -9.10 12.60
N MET A 89 3.36 -8.26 13.64
CA MET A 89 4.18 -8.43 14.84
C MET A 89 3.73 -9.66 15.67
N PRO A 90 4.62 -10.63 15.95
CA PRO A 90 4.22 -11.93 16.49
C PRO A 90 3.70 -11.94 17.93
N ASN A 91 3.75 -10.84 18.70
CA ASN A 91 3.18 -10.73 20.05
C ASN A 91 3.09 -9.27 20.53
N SER A 92 2.18 -8.48 19.98
CA SER A 92 1.75 -7.24 20.64
C SER A 92 0.24 -7.25 20.75
N SER A 93 -0.21 -7.53 21.98
CA SER A 93 -1.51 -7.14 22.51
C SER A 93 -2.12 -5.96 21.75
N SER A 94 -3.28 -6.21 21.15
CA SER A 94 -4.16 -5.22 20.54
C SER A 94 -4.17 -3.91 21.35
N PRO A 95 -4.11 -2.72 20.73
CA PRO A 95 -4.65 -1.54 21.38
C PRO A 95 -6.15 -1.83 21.52
N LYS A 96 -6.59 -2.17 22.74
CA LYS A 96 -8.01 -2.07 23.08
C LYS A 96 -8.39 -0.62 22.82
N GLU A 97 -9.27 -0.41 21.85
CA GLU A 97 -10.01 0.84 21.76
C GLU A 97 -10.76 1.03 23.06
N THR A 98 -10.19 1.82 23.98
CA THR A 98 -10.90 2.35 25.15
C THR A 98 -11.89 3.39 24.65
N LYS A 99 -13.13 2.96 24.49
CA LYS A 99 -14.31 3.81 24.47
C LYS A 99 -14.70 4.19 25.89
#